data_AF-A0A6N2RH43-F1
#
_entry.id   AF-A0A6N2RH43-F1
#
_cell.length_a   1.000
_cell.length_b   1.000
_cell.length_c   1.000
_cell.angle_alpha   90.00
_cell.angle_beta   90.00
_cell.angle_gamma   90.00
#
_symmetry.space_group_name_H-M   'P 1'
#
loop_
_entity.id
_entity.type
_entity.pdbx_description
1 polymer ?
#
loop_
_entity_poly.entity_id
_entity_poly.type
_entity_poly.pdbx_seq_one_letter_code
_entity_poly.pdbx_strand_id
1 'polypeptide(L)'
;MKQFYRQLCQIHPFGLGVIEAGFAMMIAYFICAQFALFLAPHAQSYLGMLALRRACLEAAPASFAAGVAAGLICDLALVQEKDRER
;
A
#
# COMPACT_ATOMS: atom_id res chain seq x y z
N MET A 1 4.95 10.44 18.92
CA MET A 1 5.66 9.36 18.18
C MET A 1 5.94 8.11 19.00
N LYS A 2 6.48 8.17 20.24
CA LYS A 2 6.80 6.95 21.04
C LYS A 2 5.60 6.04 21.38
N GLN A 3 4.40 6.60 21.58
CA GLN A 3 3.19 5.79 21.85
C GLN A 3 2.71 5.00 20.63
N PHE A 4 2.81 5.58 19.43
CA PHE A 4 2.41 4.93 18.18
C PHE A 4 3.26 3.68 17.90
N TYR A 5 4.58 3.78 18.14
CA TYR A 5 5.50 2.66 17.95
C TYR A 5 5.21 1.48 18.90
N ARG A 6 4.77 1.78 20.13
CA ARG A 6 4.42 0.76 21.13
C ARG A 6 3.11 0.05 20.77
N GLN A 7 2.16 0.75 20.15
CA GLN A 7 0.94 0.15 19.60
C GLN A 7 1.24 -0.71 18.37
N LEU A 8 2.15 -0.29 17.48
CA LEU A 8 2.59 -1.15 16.35
C LEU A 8 3.24 -2.46 16.81
N CYS A 9 3.95 -2.46 17.94
CA CYS A 9 4.54 -3.69 18.51
C CYS A 9 3.50 -4.67 19.10
N GLN A 10 2.24 -4.27 19.26
CA GLN A 10 1.15 -5.16 19.69
C GLN A 10 0.29 -5.69 18.53
N ILE A 11 0.50 -5.19 17.32
CA ILE A 11 -0.20 -5.66 16.12
C ILE A 11 0.27 -7.08 15.81
N HIS A 12 -0.68 -7.96 15.49
CA HIS A 12 -0.38 -9.34 15.11
C HIS A 12 0.62 -9.36 13.93
N PRO A 13 1.64 -10.24 13.91
CA PRO A 13 2.65 -10.26 12.84
C PRO A 13 2.03 -10.37 11.43
N PHE A 14 0.83 -10.94 11.35
CA PHE A 14 0.04 -11.01 10.13
C PHE A 14 -0.45 -9.64 9.64
N GLY A 15 -0.94 -8.77 10.53
CA GLY A 15 -1.35 -7.40 10.19
C GLY A 15 -0.17 -6.54 9.73
N LEU A 16 1.00 -6.72 10.34
CA LEU A 16 2.24 -6.06 9.92
C LEU A 16 2.64 -6.46 8.49
N GLY A 17 2.52 -7.75 8.16
CA GLY A 17 2.81 -8.26 6.81
C GLY A 17 1.89 -7.68 5.72
N VAL A 18 0.61 -7.44 6.04
CA VAL A 18 -0.33 -6.81 5.09
C VAL A 18 0.02 -5.33 4.86
N ILE A 19 0.44 -4.61 5.90
CA ILE A 19 0.90 -3.23 5.77
C ILE A 19 2.18 -3.17 4.93
N GLU A 20 3.10 -4.09 5.15
CA GLU A 20 4.35 -4.20 4.39
C GLU A 20 4.09 -4.54 2.91
N ALA A 21 3.13 -5.43 2.63
CA ALA A 21 2.66 -5.70 1.27
C ALA A 21 2.02 -4.46 0.60
N GLY A 22 1.24 -3.69 1.36
CA GLY A 22 0.69 -2.41 0.90
C GLY A 22 1.78 -1.38 0.56
N PHE A 23 2.84 -1.32 1.38
CA PHE A 23 4.01 -0.49 1.12
C PHE A 23 4.80 -0.95 -0.11
N ALA A 24 4.99 -2.26 -0.28
CA ALA A 24 5.63 -2.84 -1.46
C ALA A 24 4.85 -2.52 -2.75
N MET A 25 3.50 -2.60 -2.70
CA MET A 25 2.65 -2.20 -3.83
C MET A 25 2.74 -0.71 -4.15
N MET A 26 2.83 0.16 -3.14
CA MET A 26 3.06 1.60 -3.35
C MET A 26 4.38 1.84 -4.09
N ILE A 27 5.46 1.17 -3.68
CA ILE A 27 6.77 1.25 -4.37
C ILE A 27 6.64 0.77 -5.82
N ALA A 28 5.92 -0.32 -6.07
CA ALA A 28 5.70 -0.84 -7.41
C ALA A 28 5.01 0.20 -8.32
N TYR A 29 4.01 0.93 -7.82
CA TYR A 29 3.36 2.01 -8.58
C TYR A 29 4.29 3.19 -8.86
N PHE A 30 5.18 3.55 -7.92
CA PHE A 30 6.20 4.57 -8.16
C PHE A 30 7.20 4.16 -9.24
N ILE A 31 7.66 2.90 -9.20
CA ILE A 31 8.54 2.35 -10.24
C ILE A 31 7.82 2.38 -11.60
N CYS A 32 6.57 1.95 -11.64
CA CYS A 32 5.76 1.94 -12.86
C CYS A 32 5.57 3.35 -13.44
N ALA A 33 5.32 4.35 -12.58
CA ALA A 33 5.24 5.75 -12.97
C ALA A 33 6.55 6.28 -13.57
N GLN A 34 7.70 5.84 -13.06
CA GLN A 34 9.01 6.22 -13.59
C GLN A 34 9.30 5.57 -14.94
N PHE A 35 8.95 4.28 -15.10
CA PHE A 35 9.02 3.59 -16.39
C PHE A 35 8.13 4.24 -17.44
N ALA A 36 6.90 4.62 -17.08
CA ALA A 36 6.00 5.33 -17.99
C ALA A 36 6.60 6.66 -18.47
N LEU A 37 7.36 7.37 -17.63
CA LEU A 37 8.05 8.62 -18.00
C LEU A 37 9.23 8.34 -18.93
N PHE A 38 9.98 7.28 -18.68
CA PHE A 38 11.11 6.87 -19.54
C PHE A 38 10.66 6.38 -20.91
N LEU A 39 9.52 5.69 -20.99
CA LEU A 39 8.93 5.24 -22.26
C LEU A 39 8.15 6.34 -22.99
N ALA A 40 7.74 7.43 -22.30
CA ALA A 40 6.99 8.53 -22.90
C ALA A 40 7.60 9.12 -24.19
N PRO A 41 8.92 9.39 -24.29
CA PRO A 41 9.53 9.88 -25.53
C PRO A 41 9.58 8.84 -26.66
N HIS A 42 9.42 7.55 -26.36
CA HIS A 42 9.40 6.47 -27.36
C HIS A 42 7.98 6.02 -27.73
N ALA A 43 6.95 6.61 -27.10
CA ALA A 43 5.56 6.25 -27.31
C ALA A 43 4.90 7.12 -28.38
N GLN A 44 4.13 6.50 -29.28
CA GLN A 44 3.33 7.22 -30.28
C GLN A 44 2.26 8.14 -29.65
N SER A 45 1.87 7.88 -28.41
CA SER A 45 0.86 8.62 -27.66
C SER A 45 1.41 9.14 -26.33
N TYR A 46 2.24 10.19 -26.40
CA TYR A 46 2.86 10.87 -25.26
C TYR A 46 1.86 11.27 -24.16
N LEU A 47 0.70 11.82 -24.55
CA LEU A 47 -0.37 12.20 -23.61
C LEU A 47 -0.95 11.02 -22.85
N GLY A 48 -1.03 9.84 -23.50
CA GLY A 48 -1.50 8.61 -22.86
C GLY A 48 -0.54 8.13 -21.77
N MET A 49 0.76 8.20 -22.00
CA MET A 49 1.76 7.84 -20.98
C MET A 49 1.81 8.84 -19.82
N LEU A 50 1.59 10.13 -20.08
CA LEU A 50 1.44 11.13 -19.02
C LEU A 50 0.20 10.90 -18.17
N ALA A 51 -0.93 10.52 -18.77
CA ALA A 51 -2.14 10.14 -18.05
C ALA A 51 -1.92 8.88 -17.20
N LEU A 52 -1.26 7.86 -17.76
CA LEU A 52 -0.91 6.63 -17.05
C LEU A 52 -0.01 6.91 -15.84
N ARG A 53 0.98 7.80 -16.00
CA ARG A 53 1.85 8.24 -14.90
C ARG A 53 1.04 8.91 -13.79
N ARG A 54 0.12 9.84 -14.13
CA ARG A 54 -0.73 10.50 -13.13
C ARG A 54 -1.60 9.48 -12.39
N ALA A 55 -2.23 8.56 -13.12
CA ALA A 55 -3.02 7.49 -12.53
C ALA A 55 -2.18 6.61 -11.59
N CYS A 56 -0.95 6.25 -11.95
CA CYS A 56 -0.06 5.48 -11.07
C CYS A 56 0.32 6.25 -9.80
N LEU A 57 0.58 7.56 -9.92
CA LEU A 57 0.92 8.41 -8.77
C LEU A 57 -0.28 8.65 -7.83
N GLU A 58 -1.51 8.67 -8.36
CA GLU A 58 -2.73 8.75 -7.57
C GLU A 58 -3.08 7.40 -6.92
N ALA A 59 -2.84 6.30 -7.64
CA ALA A 59 -3.06 4.95 -7.13
C ALA A 59 -2.05 4.56 -6.03
N ALA A 60 -0.83 5.09 -6.04
CA ALA A 60 0.20 4.77 -5.05
C ALA A 60 -0.23 5.04 -3.59
N PRO A 61 -0.64 6.27 -3.19
CA PRO A 61 -1.11 6.53 -1.83
C PRO A 61 -2.45 5.82 -1.53
N ALA A 62 -3.33 5.64 -2.52
CA ALA A 62 -4.57 4.89 -2.35
C ALA A 62 -4.32 3.42 -2.02
N SER A 63 -3.34 2.80 -2.68
CA SER A 63 -2.92 1.40 -2.43
C SER A 63 -2.30 1.23 -1.05
N PHE A 64 -1.48 2.19 -0.62
CA PHE A 64 -0.92 2.19 0.72
C PHE A 64 -2.01 2.34 1.79
N ALA A 65 -2.93 3.29 1.61
CA ALA A 65 -4.06 3.48 2.52
C ALA A 65 -4.95 2.22 2.60
N ALA A 66 -5.20 1.56 1.47
CA ALA A 66 -5.92 0.29 1.43
C ALA A 66 -5.18 -0.83 2.19
N GLY A 67 -3.85 -0.93 2.03
CA GLY A 67 -3.02 -1.88 2.77
C GLY A 67 -3.03 -1.65 4.28
N VAL A 68 -2.98 -0.37 4.72
CA VAL A 68 -3.08 -0.02 6.14
C VAL A 68 -4.47 -0.35 6.70
N ALA A 69 -5.54 -0.01 5.97
CA ALA A 69 -6.90 -0.34 6.38
C ALA A 69 -7.11 -1.86 6.47
N ALA A 70 -6.64 -2.62 5.47
CA ALA A 70 -6.71 -4.08 5.47
C ALA A 70 -5.92 -4.70 6.62
N GLY A 71 -4.72 -4.18 6.92
CA GLY A 71 -3.90 -4.63 8.05
C GLY A 71 -4.60 -4.43 9.40
N LEU A 72 -5.25 -3.28 9.59
CA LEU A 72 -6.01 -2.97 10.82
C LEU A 72 -7.31 -3.80 10.94
N ILE A 73 -8.03 -4.02 9.83
CA ILE A 73 -9.21 -4.90 9.81
C ILE A 73 -8.82 -6.34 10.15
N CYS A 74 -7.69 -6.81 9.61
CA CYS A 74 -7.19 -8.15 9.88
C CYS A 74 -6.78 -8.30 11.36
N ASP A 75 -6.12 -7.29 11.93
CA ASP A 75 -5.78 -7.26 13.36
C ASP A 75 -7.04 -7.32 14.25
N LEU A 76 -8.09 -6.56 13.93
CA LEU A 76 -9.38 -6.62 14.62
C LEU A 76 -10.06 -7.98 14.52
N ALA A 77 -10.04 -8.61 13.34
CA ALA A 77 -10.63 -9.93 13.12
C ALA A 77 -9.92 -11.02 13.94
N LEU A 78 -8.58 -11.01 13.96
CA LEU A 78 -7.74 -11.93 14.73
C LEU A 78 -7.92 -11.76 16.25
N VAL A 79 -8.09 -10.52 16.73
CA VAL A 79 -8.40 -10.25 18.14
C VAL A 79 -9.79 -10.78 18.50
N GLN A 80 -10.81 -10.60 17.65
CA GLN A 80 -12.14 -11.17 17.88
C GLN A 80 -12.15 -12.69 17.91
N GLU A 81 -11.37 -13.35 17.05
CA GLU A 81 -11.27 -14.81 17.01
C GLU A 81 -10.71 -15.36 18.33
N LYS A 82 -9.65 -14.73 18.85
CA LYS A 82 -9.02 -15.09 20.12
C LYS A 82 -9.91 -14.85 21.36
N ASP A 83 -10.79 -13.85 21.32
CA ASP A 83 -11.78 -13.62 22.38
C ASP A 83 -12.98 -14.57 22.28
N ARG A 84 -13.29 -15.10 21.10
CA ARG A 84 -14.38 -16.06 20.87
C ARG A 84 -14.02 -17.49 21.30
N GLU A 85 -12.74 -17.83 21.31
CA GLU A 85 -12.22 -19.14 21.74
C GLU A 85 -12.01 -19.25 23.27
N ARG A 86 -12.23 -18.18 24.04
CA ARG A 86 -12.19 -18.18 25.51
C ARG A 86 -13.58 -18.23 26.13
#